data_AF-A0A4R7I1E7-F1
#
_entry.id   AF-A0A4R7I1E7-F1
#
_cell.length_a   1.000
_cell.length_b   1.000
_cell.length_c   1.000
_cell.angle_alpha   90.00
_cell.angle_beta   90.00
_cell.angle_gamma   90.00
#
_symmetry.space_group_name_H-M   'P 1'
#
loop_
_entity.id
_entity.type
_entity.pdbx_description
1 polymer ?
#
loop_
_entity_poly.entity_id
_entity_poly.type
_entity_poly.pdbx_seq_one_letter_code
_entity_poly.pdbx_strand_id
1 'polypeptide(L)'
;MNTVGIVASVLLGAVFVVAGASKLAAGEQWRTDARNLGAPDVAAVAVPWIELVIGALLIVQLWVPWPAVAAALMLVAFSALLAVRMRDGDRPSCACFGQWSASPIGPAHLARNAAFLTLAALATFA
;
A
#
# COMPACT_ATOMS: atom_id res chain seq x y z
N MET A 1 -12.29 -21.12 6.20
CA MET A 1 -11.47 -20.87 5.01
C MET A 1 -12.39 -20.75 3.82
N ASN A 2 -12.74 -19.51 3.46
CA ASN A 2 -13.59 -19.25 2.30
C ASN A 2 -12.67 -19.05 1.08
N THR A 3 -12.91 -19.75 -0.04
CA THR A 3 -12.10 -19.62 -1.26
C THR A 3 -11.95 -18.16 -1.69
N VAL A 4 -13.02 -17.38 -1.50
CA VAL A 4 -13.03 -15.93 -1.77
C VAL A 4 -12.03 -15.17 -0.89
N GLY A 5 -11.93 -15.50 0.39
CA GLY A 5 -11.00 -14.86 1.33
C GLY A 5 -9.54 -15.16 0.99
N ILE A 6 -9.24 -16.41 0.62
CA ILE A 6 -7.89 -16.81 0.18
C ILE A 6 -7.50 -16.07 -1.10
N VAL A 7 -8.38 -16.03 -2.11
CA VAL A 7 -8.12 -15.31 -3.36
C VAL A 7 -7.90 -13.81 -3.08
N ALA A 8 -8.74 -13.19 -2.25
CA ALA A 8 -8.58 -11.79 -1.88
C ALA A 8 -7.25 -11.53 -1.14
N SER A 9 -6.87 -12.43 -0.23
CA SER A 9 -5.62 -12.38 0.53
C SER A 9 -4.40 -12.48 -0.39
N VAL A 10 -4.39 -13.43 -1.33
CA VAL A 10 -3.30 -13.58 -2.32
C VAL A 10 -3.19 -12.36 -3.24
N LEU A 11 -4.31 -11.84 -3.75
CA LEU A 11 -4.32 -10.65 -4.60
C LEU A 11 -3.80 -9.42 -3.86
N LEU A 12 -4.28 -9.18 -2.64
CA LEU A 12 -3.82 -8.08 -1.80
C LEU A 12 -2.33 -8.24 -1.47
N GLY A 13 -1.90 -9.46 -1.13
CA GLY A 13 -0.51 -9.76 -0.86
C GLY A 13 0.41 -9.48 -2.05
N ALA A 14 0.01 -9.88 -3.26
CA ALA A 14 0.75 -9.58 -4.48
C ALA A 14 0.89 -8.07 -4.72
N VAL A 15 -0.18 -7.30 -4.50
CA VAL A 15 -0.14 -5.82 -4.59
C VAL A 15 0.87 -5.23 -3.62
N PHE A 16 0.87 -5.69 -2.36
CA PHE A 16 1.82 -5.23 -1.34
C PHE A 16 3.26 -5.61 -1.68
N VAL A 17 3.50 -6.82 -2.18
CA VAL A 17 4.83 -7.25 -2.61
C VAL A 17 5.35 -6.39 -3.76
N VAL A 18 4.53 -6.15 -4.79
CA VAL A 18 4.90 -5.30 -5.93
C VAL A 18 5.13 -3.85 -5.48
N ALA A 19 4.31 -3.34 -4.57
CA ALA A 19 4.46 -1.99 -4.00
C ALA A 19 5.78 -1.85 -3.22
N GLY A 20 6.12 -2.82 -2.37
CA GLY A 20 7.37 -2.81 -1.61
C GLY A 20 8.60 -2.96 -2.51
N ALA A 21 8.56 -3.91 -3.44
CA ALA A 21 9.66 -4.17 -4.38
C ALA A 21 9.93 -2.95 -5.29
N SER A 22 8.88 -2.29 -5.78
CA SER A 22 9.03 -1.09 -6.62
C SER A 22 9.62 0.10 -5.85
N LYS A 23 9.30 0.27 -4.56
CA LYS A 23 9.93 1.29 -3.71
C LYS A 23 11.40 1.00 -3.43
N LEU A 24 11.75 -0.27 -3.16
CA LEU A 24 13.15 -0.67 -3.02
C LEU A 24 13.94 -0.45 -4.32
N ALA A 25 13.35 -0.78 -5.47
CA ALA A 25 13.96 -0.54 -6.77
C ALA A 25 14.14 0.97 -7.07
N ALA A 26 13.21 1.81 -6.63
CA ALA A 26 13.32 3.27 -6.77
C ALA A 26 14.35 3.89 -5.81
N GLY A 27 14.67 3.24 -4.69
CA GLY A 27 15.78 3.59 -3.81
C GLY A 27 15.75 5.04 -3.32
N GLU A 28 16.66 5.86 -3.84
CA GLU A 28 16.78 7.28 -3.46
C GLU A 28 15.64 8.14 -3.98
N GLN A 29 15.08 7.84 -5.15
CA GLN A 29 13.91 8.53 -5.68
C GLN A 29 12.73 8.43 -4.71
N TRP A 30 12.47 7.22 -4.20
CA TRP A 30 11.44 6.99 -3.19
C TRP A 30 11.69 7.77 -1.90
N ARG A 31 12.93 7.85 -1.41
CA ARG A 31 13.26 8.61 -0.21
C ARG A 31 12.99 10.09 -0.38
N THR A 32 13.36 10.65 -1.54
CA THR A 32 13.05 12.05 -1.88
C THR A 32 11.54 12.28 -1.95
N ASP A 33 10.81 11.40 -2.62
CA ASP A 33 9.35 11.50 -2.72
C ASP A 33 8.67 11.39 -1.34
N ALA A 34 9.12 10.47 -0.48
CA ALA A 34 8.62 10.30 0.87
C ALA A 34 8.89 11.52 1.75
N ARG A 35 10.07 12.15 1.62
CA ARG A 35 10.40 13.42 2.31
C ARG A 35 9.53 14.57 1.83
N ASN A 36 9.29 14.68 0.52
CA ASN A 36 8.36 15.65 -0.05
C ASN A 36 6.92 15.42 0.47
N LEU A 37 6.58 14.16 0.75
CA LEU A 37 5.36 13.76 1.45
C LEU A 37 5.40 13.98 2.97
N GLY A 38 6.44 14.63 3.51
CA GLY A 38 6.58 14.96 4.92
C GLY A 38 6.78 13.74 5.83
N ALA A 39 7.08 12.56 5.24
CA ALA A 39 7.37 11.37 6.01
C ALA A 39 8.79 11.43 6.58
N PRO A 40 9.02 10.97 7.83
CA PRO A 40 10.36 10.87 8.38
C PRO A 40 11.17 9.79 7.63
N ASP A 41 12.49 9.97 7.56
CA ASP A 41 13.40 9.05 6.86
C ASP A 41 13.30 7.61 7.34
N VAL A 42 13.06 7.42 8.64
CA VAL A 42 12.85 6.09 9.23
C VAL A 42 11.63 5.41 8.62
N ALA A 43 10.54 6.16 8.39
CA ALA A 43 9.34 5.61 7.74
C ALA A 43 9.61 5.33 6.26
N ALA A 44 10.34 6.21 5.56
CA ALA A 44 10.70 5.99 4.15
C ALA A 44 11.51 4.69 3.96
N VAL A 45 12.38 4.34 4.92
CA VAL A 45 13.16 3.09 4.90
C VAL A 45 12.33 1.90 5.36
N ALA A 46 11.50 2.05 6.40
CA ALA A 46 10.75 0.94 6.99
C ALA A 46 9.57 0.48 6.12
N VAL A 47 8.86 1.41 5.49
CA VAL A 47 7.62 1.12 4.74
C VAL A 47 7.80 0.04 3.68
N PRO A 48 8.80 0.08 2.78
CA PRO A 48 8.97 -0.95 1.75
C PRO A 48 9.17 -2.35 2.34
N TRP A 49 9.90 -2.48 3.44
CA TRP A 49 10.11 -3.76 4.12
C TRP A 49 8.83 -4.25 4.78
N ILE A 50 8.07 -3.37 5.43
CA ILE A 50 6.78 -3.70 6.04
C ILE A 50 5.80 -4.18 4.95
N GLU A 51 5.76 -3.52 3.80
CA GLU A 51 4.92 -3.93 2.66
C GLU A 51 5.25 -5.34 2.18
N LEU A 52 6.54 -5.65 2.01
CA LEU A 52 6.99 -6.98 1.58
C LEU A 52 6.61 -8.06 2.60
N VAL A 53 6.84 -7.81 3.89
CA VAL A 53 6.52 -8.79 4.95
C VAL A 53 5.02 -9.05 5.03
N ILE A 54 4.20 -7.99 5.06
CA ILE A 54 2.74 -8.13 5.08
C ILE A 54 2.26 -8.87 3.83
N GLY A 55 2.78 -8.49 2.66
CA GLY A 55 2.41 -9.11 1.39
C GLY A 55 2.77 -10.60 1.33
N ALA A 56 3.97 -10.97 1.79
CA ALA A 56 4.40 -12.36 1.85
C ALA A 56 3.53 -13.18 2.81
N LEU A 57 3.26 -12.67 4.02
CA LEU A 57 2.41 -13.33 5.01
C LEU A 57 0.98 -13.57 4.49
N LEU A 58 0.43 -12.59 3.78
CA LEU A 58 -0.87 -12.73 3.10
C LEU A 58 -0.83 -13.83 2.04
N ILE A 59 0.20 -13.86 1.18
CA ILE A 59 0.30 -14.89 0.12
C ILE A 59 0.35 -16.30 0.71
N VAL A 60 1.15 -16.51 1.76
CA VAL A 60 1.29 -17.83 2.39
C VAL A 60 0.17 -18.16 3.39
N GLN A 61 -0.83 -17.28 3.53
CA GLN A 61 -1.95 -17.41 4.48
C GLN A 61 -1.49 -17.61 5.93
N LEU A 62 -0.38 -17.00 6.31
CA LEU A 62 0.23 -17.18 7.63
C LEU A 62 -0.26 -16.09 8.59
N TRP A 63 -0.79 -16.49 9.75
CA TRP A 63 -1.25 -15.61 10.84
C TRP A 63 -2.45 -14.72 10.48
N VAL A 64 -3.25 -15.12 9.49
CA VAL A 64 -4.57 -14.51 9.19
C VAL A 64 -5.41 -14.51 10.49
N PRO A 65 -6.08 -13.38 10.85
CA PRO A 65 -6.36 -12.19 10.03
C PRO A 65 -5.36 -11.03 10.19
N TRP A 66 -4.30 -11.17 11.00
CA TRP A 66 -3.46 -10.03 11.39
C TRP A 66 -2.76 -9.31 10.23
N PRO A 67 -2.17 -10.00 9.22
CA PRO A 67 -1.61 -9.35 8.05
C PRO A 67 -2.64 -8.57 7.24
N ALA A 68 -3.89 -9.06 7.15
CA ALA A 68 -4.96 -8.39 6.42
C ALA A 68 -5.39 -7.09 7.12
N VAL A 69 -5.47 -7.11 8.45
CA VAL A 69 -5.72 -5.90 9.27
C VAL A 69 -4.57 -4.90 9.11
N ALA A 70 -3.32 -5.35 9.16
CA ALA A 70 -2.16 -4.47 8.97
C ALA A 70 -2.14 -3.84 7.57
N ALA A 71 -2.46 -4.62 6.53
CA ALA A 71 -2.61 -4.12 5.16
C ALA A 71 -3.72 -3.07 5.05
N ALA A 72 -4.88 -3.31 5.67
CA ALA A 72 -5.98 -2.35 5.70
C ALA A 72 -5.55 -1.02 6.37
N LEU A 73 -4.88 -1.09 7.52
CA LEU A 73 -4.39 0.09 8.23
C LEU A 73 -3.39 0.90 7.39
N MET A 74 -2.45 0.23 6.70
CA MET A 74 -1.54 0.91 5.77
C MET A 74 -2.29 1.58 4.63
N LEU A 75 -3.25 0.90 4.02
CA LEU A 75 -4.07 1.47 2.93
C LEU A 75 -4.83 2.72 3.40
N VAL A 76 -5.41 2.69 4.61
CA VAL A 76 -6.08 3.86 5.20
C VAL A 76 -5.08 5.00 5.41
N ALA A 77 -3.92 4.72 6.01
CA ALA A 77 -2.89 5.74 6.26
C ALA A 77 -2.40 6.40 4.97
N PHE A 78 -2.12 5.60 3.94
CA PHE A 78 -1.73 6.11 2.62
C PHE A 78 -2.85 6.89 1.93
N SER A 79 -4.10 6.44 2.06
CA SER A 79 -5.26 7.14 1.50
C SER A 79 -5.47 8.49 2.18
N ALA A 80 -5.32 8.55 3.51
CA ALA A 80 -5.44 9.78 4.28
C ALA A 80 -4.33 10.78 3.90
N LEU A 81 -3.08 10.31 3.81
CA LEU A 81 -1.96 11.13 3.36
C LEU A 81 -2.21 11.70 1.96
N LEU A 82 -2.66 10.86 1.03
CA LEU A 82 -2.97 11.27 -0.34
C LEU A 82 -4.11 12.30 -0.37
N ALA A 83 -5.18 12.07 0.39
CA ALA A 83 -6.33 12.98 0.47
C ALA A 83 -5.97 14.35 1.07
N VAL A 84 -5.08 14.41 2.07
CA VAL A 84 -4.58 15.66 2.64
C VAL A 84 -3.79 16.43 1.57
N ARG A 85 -2.84 15.78 0.89
CA ARG A 85 -2.03 16.44 -0.15
C ARG A 85 -2.84 16.93 -1.34
N MET A 86 -3.84 16.14 -1.77
CA MET A 86 -4.79 16.58 -2.80
C MET A 86 -5.55 17.85 -2.43
N ARG A 87 -5.91 18.03 -1.15
CA ARG A 87 -6.63 19.22 -0.66
C ARG A 87 -5.73 20.44 -0.59
N ASP A 88 -4.45 20.26 -0.31
CA ASP A 88 -3.46 21.34 -0.25
C ASP A 88 -3.05 21.86 -1.64
N GLY A 89 -3.62 21.30 -2.72
CA GLY A 89 -3.33 21.68 -4.12
C GLY A 89 -2.01 21.13 -4.65
N ASP A 90 -1.24 20.48 -3.78
CA ASP A 90 0.01 19.84 -4.12
C ASP A 90 -0.30 18.49 -4.78
N ARG A 91 0.13 18.33 -6.04
CA ARG A 91 -0.06 17.09 -6.81
C ARG A 91 1.29 16.38 -7.04
N PRO A 92 2.03 16.02 -5.97
CA PRO A 92 3.26 15.25 -6.15
C PRO A 92 2.92 13.93 -6.85
N SER A 93 3.84 13.42 -7.66
CA SER A 93 3.65 12.11 -8.28
C SER A 93 3.37 11.05 -7.22
N CYS A 94 2.38 10.18 -7.45
CA CYS A 94 1.90 9.25 -6.43
C CYS A 94 2.91 8.12 -6.20
N ALA A 95 3.97 8.38 -5.43
CA ALA A 95 5.03 7.42 -5.14
C ALA A 95 4.60 6.29 -4.18
N CYS A 96 3.42 6.39 -3.54
CA CYS A 96 2.90 5.41 -2.60
C CYS A 96 2.72 3.99 -3.17
N PHE A 97 2.69 3.82 -4.50
CA PHE A 97 2.69 2.51 -5.18
C PHE A 97 3.91 2.35 -6.11
N GLY A 98 4.98 3.11 -5.87
CA GLY A 98 6.15 3.17 -6.75
C GLY A 98 5.88 3.82 -8.10
N GLN A 99 6.79 3.58 -9.05
CA GLN A 99 6.82 4.22 -10.37
C GLN A 99 5.60 3.89 -11.25
N TRP A 100 4.86 2.82 -10.94
CA TRP A 100 3.68 2.38 -11.68
C TRP A 100 2.47 3.31 -11.54
N SER A 101 2.50 4.22 -10.57
CA SER A 101 1.43 5.17 -10.29
C SER A 101 1.88 6.62 -10.47
N ALA A 102 2.86 6.89 -11.36
CA ALA A 102 3.37 8.22 -11.69
C ALA A 102 2.40 9.11 -12.50
N SER A 103 1.09 8.87 -12.40
CA SER A 103 0.06 9.76 -12.94
C SER A 103 -0.29 10.86 -11.93
N PRO A 104 -0.76 12.03 -12.39
CA PRO A 104 -1.25 13.08 -11.48
C PRO A 104 -2.32 12.51 -10.56
N ILE A 105 -2.21 12.78 -9.26
CA ILE A 105 -3.13 12.26 -8.26
C ILE A 105 -4.56 12.70 -8.60
N GLY A 106 -5.40 11.74 -9.00
CA GLY A 106 -6.83 11.92 -9.23
C GLY A 106 -7.72 10.99 -8.39
N PRO A 107 -9.06 11.16 -8.47
CA PRO A 107 -10.04 10.36 -7.74
C PRO A 107 -9.95 8.85 -8.01
N ALA A 108 -9.33 8.45 -9.12
CA ALA A 108 -9.04 7.06 -9.46
C ALA A 108 -8.14 6.36 -8.42
N HIS A 109 -7.18 7.06 -7.79
CA HIS A 109 -6.33 6.46 -6.75
C HIS A 109 -7.12 6.19 -5.46
N LEU A 110 -8.07 7.06 -5.13
CA LEU A 110 -8.97 6.87 -4.00
C LEU A 110 -9.90 5.67 -4.23
N ALA A 111 -10.44 5.54 -5.45
CA ALA A 111 -11.25 4.39 -5.85
C ALA A 111 -10.45 3.08 -5.81
N ARG A 112 -9.19 3.09 -6.27
CA ARG A 112 -8.29 1.93 -6.20
C ARG A 112 -8.02 1.52 -4.75
N ASN A 113 -7.75 2.46 -3.85
CA ASN A 113 -7.52 2.16 -2.44
C ASN A 113 -8.80 1.66 -1.75
N ALA A 114 -9.98 2.18 -2.12
CA ALA A 114 -11.25 1.64 -1.65
C ALA A 114 -11.46 0.17 -2.10
N ALA A 115 -11.10 -0.17 -3.34
CA ALA A 115 -11.12 -1.55 -3.82
C ALA A 115 -10.11 -2.46 -3.10
N PHE A 116 -8.92 -1.95 -2.75
CA PHE A 116 -7.98 -2.71 -1.94
C PHE A 116 -8.44 -2.88 -0.49
N LEU A 117 -9.18 -1.91 0.06
CA LEU A 117 -9.80 -2.04 1.38
C LEU A 117 -10.89 -3.11 1.42
N THR A 118 -11.70 -3.24 0.35
CA THR A 118 -12.67 -4.33 0.28
C THR A 118 -11.98 -5.69 0.17
N LEU A 119 -10.87 -5.80 -0.60
CA LEU A 119 -10.06 -7.01 -0.62
C LEU A 119 -9.45 -7.33 0.74
N ALA A 120 -8.98 -6.33 1.49
CA ALA A 120 -8.46 -6.53 2.85
C ALA A 120 -9.54 -7.03 3.81
N ALA A 121 -10.76 -6.49 3.71
CA ALA A 121 -11.90 -6.96 4.50
C ALA A 121 -12.32 -8.40 4.13
N LEU A 122 -12.17 -8.81 2.88
CA LEU A 122 -12.43 -10.20 2.47
C LEU A 122 -11.31 -11.14 2.91
N ALA A 123 -10.07 -10.68 2.90
CA ALA A 123 -8.88 -11.44 3.30
C ALA A 123 -8.86 -11.82 4.78
N THR A 124 -9.58 -11.11 5.65
CA THR A 124 -9.71 -11.50 7.07
C THR A 124 -10.49 -12.81 7.27
N PHE A 125 -11.23 -13.27 6.26
CA PHE A 125 -11.99 -14.53 6.26
C PHE A 125 -11.30 -15.66 5.49
N ALA A 126 -10.02 -15.50 5.12
CA ALA A 126 -9.23 -16.51 4.42
C ALA A 126 -9.04 -17.79 5.25
#